data_AF-A0A3N5RUB6-F1
#
_entry.id   AF-A0A3N5RUB6-F1
#
_cell.length_a   1.000
_cell.length_b   1.000
_cell.length_c   1.000
_cell.angle_alpha   90.00
_cell.angle_beta   90.00
_cell.angle_gamma   90.00
#
_symmetry.space_group_name_H-M   'P 1'
#
loop_
_entity.id
_entity.type
_entity.pdbx_description
1 polymer ?
#
loop_
_entity_poly.entity_id
_entity_poly.type
_entity_poly.pdbx_seq_one_letter_code
_entity_poly.pdbx_strand_id
1 'polypeptide(L)'
;MLLQATTLLDLFAMAVTLWLAFYLFARGFPSRVTMRAVIVLLALSVFFYGAYNNIFHQIPGTAAWRAVLLVIGLTSWYSLTYQVMSVHNQKQLRWLEISLYILAFITAVLLLISNPFVDETGNALFVAHMQIGLPYILYGIFQWGIAICILLNLLIDDRVGLTPRGKYFLVASIFPAASVLYGVAGLSASSPLPRIIVDVLIFSGVFLLSISVARHQTLLERRTTLQDFLITILTVLGLSAFYAYIGWRLGLPLEMMAVVVGLAVLTHSLYDLVREFLERLRIRREGAFRKQLRQLESAGENALRDRLQEGLDLLCQSLDAPSGLIAIRGGDEFLVTATRHSVPLESRISAAQASFEDVSRPTDGLLRQL
;
A
#
# COMPACT_ATOMS: atom_id res chain seq x y z
N MET A 1 -16.39 -12.15 -28.79
CA MET A 1 -15.22 -12.67 -28.05
C MET A 1 -14.27 -11.56 -27.61
N LEU A 2 -13.63 -10.81 -28.52
CA LEU A 2 -12.62 -9.79 -28.15
C LEU A 2 -13.16 -8.71 -27.20
N LEU A 3 -14.34 -8.14 -27.49
CA LEU A 3 -14.99 -7.15 -26.63
C LEU A 3 -15.17 -7.67 -25.20
N GLN A 4 -15.84 -8.81 -25.03
CA GLN A 4 -16.08 -9.43 -23.73
C GLN A 4 -14.78 -9.73 -22.97
N ALA A 5 -13.78 -10.26 -23.66
CA ALA A 5 -12.49 -10.56 -23.05
C ALA A 5 -11.76 -9.30 -22.57
N THR A 6 -11.80 -8.22 -23.37
CA THR A 6 -11.19 -6.93 -23.03
C THR A 6 -11.92 -6.30 -21.84
N THR A 7 -13.26 -6.24 -21.88
CA THR A 7 -14.10 -5.72 -20.79
C THR A 7 -13.86 -6.46 -19.47
N LEU A 8 -13.81 -7.80 -19.50
CA LEU A 8 -13.56 -8.60 -18.30
C LEU A 8 -12.13 -8.41 -17.77
N LEU A 9 -11.16 -8.36 -18.68
CA LEU A 9 -9.76 -8.12 -18.31
C LEU A 9 -9.58 -6.77 -17.64
N ASP A 10 -10.10 -5.69 -18.22
CA ASP A 10 -9.95 -4.34 -17.64
C ASP A 10 -10.63 -4.22 -16.28
N LEU A 11 -11.83 -4.80 -16.14
CA LEU A 11 -12.55 -4.83 -14.87
C LEU A 11 -11.75 -5.57 -13.80
N PHE A 12 -11.25 -6.75 -14.14
CA PHE A 12 -10.45 -7.58 -13.24
C PHE A 12 -9.12 -6.92 -12.89
N ALA A 13 -8.41 -6.40 -13.89
CA ALA A 13 -7.13 -5.71 -13.72
C ALA A 13 -7.28 -4.46 -12.85
N MET A 14 -8.32 -3.65 -13.08
CA MET A 14 -8.66 -2.51 -12.23
C MET A 14 -8.88 -2.94 -10.77
N ALA A 15 -9.73 -3.95 -10.54
CA ALA A 15 -10.08 -4.40 -9.20
C ALA A 15 -8.86 -4.94 -8.43
N VAL A 16 -8.07 -5.79 -9.09
CA VAL A 16 -6.88 -6.42 -8.50
C VAL A 16 -5.79 -5.38 -8.24
N THR A 17 -5.51 -4.48 -9.18
CA THR A 17 -4.50 -3.43 -8.97
C THR A 17 -4.90 -2.45 -7.87
N LEU A 18 -6.19 -2.08 -7.79
CA LEU A 18 -6.71 -1.25 -6.70
C LEU A 18 -6.54 -1.93 -5.35
N TRP A 19 -6.99 -3.17 -5.23
CA TRP A 19 -6.86 -3.94 -4.00
C TRP A 19 -5.39 -4.10 -3.59
N LEU A 20 -4.51 -4.45 -4.53
CA LEU A 20 -3.07 -4.57 -4.29
C LEU A 20 -2.45 -3.27 -3.78
N ALA A 21 -2.89 -2.11 -4.30
CA ALA A 21 -2.41 -0.81 -3.83
C ALA A 21 -2.69 -0.62 -2.34
N PHE A 22 -3.95 -0.84 -1.92
CA PHE A 22 -4.33 -0.71 -0.51
C PHE A 22 -3.70 -1.80 0.36
N TYR A 23 -3.64 -3.04 -0.14
CA TYR A 23 -2.99 -4.14 0.56
C TYR A 23 -1.53 -3.80 0.87
N LEU A 24 -0.74 -3.43 -0.15
CA LEU A 24 0.66 -3.08 0.04
C LEU A 24 0.83 -1.83 0.91
N PHE A 25 -0.04 -0.84 0.77
CA PHE A 25 0.01 0.36 1.59
C PHE A 25 -0.22 0.04 3.07
N ALA A 26 -1.27 -0.72 3.40
CA ALA A 26 -1.58 -1.13 4.76
C ALA A 26 -0.44 -1.89 5.40
N ARG A 27 0.16 -2.88 4.71
CA ARG A 27 1.20 -3.74 5.29
C ARG A 27 2.60 -3.13 5.25
N GLY A 28 2.97 -2.41 4.20
CA GLY A 28 4.34 -1.97 3.98
C GLY A 28 4.66 -0.53 4.36
N PHE A 29 3.69 0.29 4.77
CA PHE A 29 4.00 1.64 5.24
C PHE A 29 4.93 1.62 6.47
N PRO A 30 5.97 2.49 6.57
CA PRO A 30 6.34 3.59 5.68
C PRO A 30 7.49 3.29 4.68
N SER A 31 7.68 2.03 4.27
CA SER A 31 8.77 1.65 3.36
C SER A 31 8.70 2.40 2.03
N ARG A 32 9.80 3.06 1.63
CA ARG A 32 9.88 3.87 0.40
C ARG A 32 9.61 3.04 -0.87
N VAL A 33 10.13 1.81 -0.91
CA VAL A 33 9.91 0.85 -2.01
C VAL A 33 8.43 0.53 -2.15
N THR A 34 7.75 0.36 -1.02
CA THR A 34 6.31 0.07 -0.98
C THR A 34 5.51 1.26 -1.49
N MET A 35 5.80 2.46 -1.00
CA MET A 35 5.11 3.67 -1.45
C MET A 35 5.21 3.87 -2.96
N ARG A 36 6.38 3.59 -3.55
CA ARG A 36 6.55 3.65 -5.01
C ARG A 36 5.71 2.60 -5.74
N ALA A 37 5.68 1.36 -5.24
CA ALA A 37 4.82 0.31 -5.78
C ALA A 37 3.33 0.67 -5.71
N VAL A 38 2.89 1.26 -4.60
CA VAL A 38 1.52 1.73 -4.40
C VAL A 38 1.15 2.81 -5.42
N ILE A 39 2.05 3.75 -5.71
CA ILE A 39 1.83 4.78 -6.75
C ILE A 39 1.67 4.12 -8.13
N VAL A 40 2.50 3.14 -8.48
CA VAL A 40 2.36 2.36 -9.73
C VAL A 40 0.98 1.72 -9.81
N LEU A 41 0.56 1.05 -8.74
CA LEU A 41 -0.70 0.31 -8.68
C LEU A 41 -1.92 1.22 -8.75
N LEU A 42 -1.91 2.36 -8.05
CA LEU A 42 -3.00 3.34 -8.12
C LEU A 42 -3.09 3.97 -9.52
N ALA A 43 -1.97 4.38 -10.10
CA ALA A 43 -1.95 4.95 -11.45
C ALA A 43 -2.53 3.96 -12.48
N LEU A 44 -2.14 2.69 -12.38
CA LEU A 44 -2.60 1.66 -13.31
C LEU A 44 -4.02 1.17 -13.03
N SER A 45 -4.49 1.22 -11.78
CA SER A 45 -5.90 1.00 -11.47
C SER A 45 -6.79 2.05 -12.14
N VAL A 46 -6.41 3.33 -12.05
CA VAL A 46 -7.13 4.42 -12.75
C VAL A 46 -7.01 4.27 -14.27
N PHE A 47 -5.86 3.81 -14.78
CA PHE A 47 -5.69 3.49 -16.20
C PHE A 47 -6.70 2.43 -16.66
N PHE A 48 -6.81 1.30 -15.95
CA PHE A 48 -7.75 0.22 -16.30
C PHE A 48 -9.21 0.64 -16.12
N TYR A 49 -9.53 1.45 -15.11
CA TYR A 49 -10.86 2.07 -14.97
C TYR A 49 -11.20 2.93 -16.18
N GLY A 50 -10.27 3.79 -16.62
CA GLY A 50 -10.43 4.60 -17.83
C GLY A 50 -10.55 3.74 -19.09
N ALA A 51 -9.76 2.67 -19.20
CA ALA A 51 -9.79 1.74 -20.33
C ALA A 51 -11.11 0.97 -20.42
N TYR A 52 -11.66 0.57 -19.28
CA TYR A 52 -12.97 -0.05 -19.14
C TYR A 52 -14.09 0.91 -19.57
N ASN A 53 -14.11 2.12 -19.00
CA ASN A 53 -15.13 3.11 -19.33
C ASN A 53 -15.09 3.51 -20.80
N ASN A 54 -13.90 3.59 -21.41
CA ASN A 54 -13.74 3.90 -22.82
C ASN A 54 -14.38 2.85 -23.76
N ILE A 55 -14.71 1.65 -23.26
CA ILE A 55 -15.47 0.65 -24.03
C ILE A 55 -16.91 1.10 -24.25
N PHE A 56 -17.50 1.78 -23.26
CA PHE A 56 -18.91 2.19 -23.26
C PHE A 56 -19.07 3.67 -23.63
N HIS A 57 -18.19 4.52 -23.12
CA HIS A 57 -18.20 5.97 -23.31
C HIS A 57 -16.86 6.44 -23.88
N GLN A 58 -16.81 6.60 -25.20
CA GLN A 58 -15.62 7.07 -25.92
C GLN A 58 -15.56 8.59 -25.86
N ILE A 59 -14.94 9.10 -24.79
CA ILE A 59 -14.79 10.53 -24.56
C ILE A 59 -13.42 10.95 -25.14
N PRO A 60 -13.37 11.89 -26.11
CA PRO A 60 -12.12 12.40 -26.65
C PRO A 60 -11.20 12.97 -25.56
N GLY A 61 -9.89 12.76 -25.68
CA GLY A 61 -8.89 13.20 -24.71
C GLY A 61 -8.66 12.23 -23.54
N THR A 62 -9.50 11.20 -23.36
CA THR A 62 -9.26 10.18 -22.33
C THR A 62 -8.05 9.29 -22.66
N ALA A 63 -7.70 9.14 -23.94
CA ALA A 63 -6.46 8.47 -24.34
C ALA A 63 -5.22 9.19 -23.80
N ALA A 64 -5.20 10.52 -23.81
CA ALA A 64 -4.10 11.32 -23.25
C ALA A 64 -3.95 11.10 -21.74
N TRP A 65 -5.06 11.13 -20.99
CA TRP A 65 -5.03 10.82 -19.56
C TRP A 65 -4.51 9.42 -19.24
N ARG A 66 -4.94 8.42 -20.01
CA ARG A 66 -4.43 7.05 -19.87
C ARG A 66 -2.92 6.97 -20.16
N ALA A 67 -2.44 7.64 -21.21
CA ALA A 67 -1.01 7.70 -21.50
C ALA A 67 -0.22 8.38 -20.37
N VAL A 68 -0.74 9.47 -19.78
CA VAL A 68 -0.13 10.13 -18.62
C VAL A 68 -0.06 9.21 -17.39
N LEU A 69 -1.14 8.46 -17.10
CA LEU A 69 -1.15 7.48 -16.01
C LEU A 69 -0.10 6.39 -16.23
N LEU A 70 0.09 5.95 -17.48
CA LEU A 70 1.15 5.00 -17.85
C LEU A 70 2.54 5.61 -17.64
N VAL A 71 2.75 6.89 -18.01
CA VAL A 71 4.01 7.63 -17.74
C VAL A 71 4.30 7.65 -16.24
N ILE A 72 3.33 8.05 -15.41
CA ILE A 72 3.47 8.09 -13.95
C ILE A 72 3.80 6.70 -13.40
N GLY A 73 3.10 5.67 -13.88
CA GLY A 73 3.34 4.27 -13.50
C GLY A 73 4.76 3.82 -13.84
N LEU A 74 5.22 4.02 -15.08
CA LEU A 74 6.55 3.61 -15.51
C LEU A 74 7.65 4.39 -14.79
N THR A 75 7.49 5.69 -14.58
CA THR A 75 8.44 6.52 -13.81
C THR A 75 8.55 6.05 -12.36
N SER A 76 7.42 5.76 -11.72
CA SER A 76 7.40 5.24 -10.36
C SER A 76 8.02 3.84 -10.28
N TRP A 77 7.82 3.02 -11.31
CA TRP A 77 8.43 1.69 -11.43
C TRP A 77 9.95 1.77 -11.60
N TYR A 78 10.46 2.62 -12.50
CA TYR A 78 11.88 2.89 -12.63
C TYR A 78 12.49 3.35 -11.30
N SER A 79 11.80 4.26 -10.62
CA SER A 79 12.25 4.77 -9.34
C SER A 79 12.22 3.69 -8.25
N LEU A 80 11.32 2.71 -8.34
CA LEU A 80 11.33 1.52 -7.49
C LEU A 80 12.55 0.64 -7.77
N THR A 81 12.84 0.30 -9.03
CA THR A 81 13.98 -0.56 -9.35
C THR A 81 15.31 0.11 -9.01
N TYR A 82 15.40 1.42 -9.21
CA TYR A 82 16.54 2.23 -8.79
C TYR A 82 16.79 2.15 -7.28
N GLN A 83 15.75 2.15 -6.43
CA GLN A 83 15.91 2.01 -4.98
C GLN A 83 16.40 0.63 -4.53
N VAL A 84 16.19 -0.41 -5.34
CA VAL A 84 16.64 -1.77 -5.05
C VAL A 84 18.13 -1.93 -5.36
N MET A 85 18.72 -1.07 -6.21
CA MET A 85 20.15 -1.08 -6.53
C MET A 85 21.02 -0.73 -5.32
N SER A 86 22.31 -1.11 -5.36
CA SER A 86 23.29 -0.69 -4.36
C SER A 86 23.47 0.83 -4.30
N VAL A 87 23.81 1.35 -3.10
CA VAL A 87 24.00 2.79 -2.86
C VAL A 87 25.08 3.40 -3.75
N HIS A 88 26.10 2.62 -4.13
CA HIS A 88 27.14 3.05 -5.05
C HIS A 88 26.57 3.35 -6.44
N ASN A 89 25.83 2.39 -7.02
CA ASN A 89 25.22 2.54 -8.34
C ASN A 89 24.13 3.62 -8.34
N GLN A 90 23.37 3.75 -7.25
CA GLN A 90 22.42 4.86 -7.10
C GLN A 90 23.12 6.21 -7.24
N LYS A 91 24.23 6.44 -6.54
CA LYS A 91 24.96 7.72 -6.65
C LYS A 91 25.44 8.00 -8.07
N GLN A 92 25.93 6.98 -8.77
CA GLN A 92 26.42 7.11 -10.15
C GLN A 92 25.29 7.40 -11.15
N LEU A 93 24.14 6.76 -11.00
CA LEU A 93 22.99 6.87 -11.92
C LEU A 93 21.97 7.93 -11.52
N ARG A 94 22.24 8.73 -10.48
CA ARG A 94 21.32 9.76 -9.98
C ARG A 94 20.91 10.78 -11.05
N TRP A 95 21.83 11.16 -11.93
CA TRP A 95 21.54 12.06 -13.05
C TRP A 95 20.50 11.45 -14.00
N LEU A 96 20.58 10.14 -14.25
CA LEU A 96 19.65 9.44 -15.14
C LEU A 96 18.24 9.40 -14.52
N GLU A 97 18.12 9.17 -13.20
CA GLU A 97 16.84 9.28 -12.48
C GLU A 97 16.21 10.67 -12.68
N ILE A 98 16.97 11.75 -12.42
CA ILE A 98 16.49 13.13 -12.56
C ILE A 98 16.07 13.41 -14.01
N SER A 99 16.86 12.96 -14.99
CA SER A 99 16.58 13.17 -16.42
C SER A 99 15.29 12.47 -16.84
N LEU A 100 15.04 11.24 -16.37
CA LEU A 100 13.81 10.51 -16.64
C LEU A 100 12.59 11.18 -15.99
N TYR A 101 12.72 11.74 -14.79
CA TYR A 101 11.65 12.50 -14.15
C TYR A 101 11.29 13.77 -14.94
N ILE A 102 12.31 14.52 -15.38
CA ILE A 102 12.10 15.72 -16.22
C ILE A 102 11.43 15.33 -17.54
N LEU A 103 11.92 14.27 -18.20
CA LEU A 103 11.35 13.78 -19.45
C LEU A 103 9.91 13.29 -19.28
N ALA A 104 9.61 12.60 -18.17
CA ALA A 104 8.26 12.16 -17.82
C ALA A 104 7.32 13.36 -17.66
N PHE A 105 7.75 14.40 -16.94
CA PHE A 105 6.97 15.62 -16.72
C PHE A 105 6.68 16.34 -18.04
N ILE A 106 7.71 16.58 -18.87
CA ILE A 106 7.56 17.25 -20.18
C ILE A 106 6.62 16.43 -21.07
N THR A 107 6.82 15.12 -21.14
CA THR A 107 5.97 14.22 -21.93
C THR A 107 4.52 14.28 -21.44
N ALA A 108 4.27 14.20 -20.14
CA ALA A 108 2.92 14.25 -19.59
C ALA A 108 2.20 15.58 -19.88
N VAL A 109 2.88 16.71 -19.69
CA VAL A 109 2.34 18.04 -20.00
C VAL A 109 2.03 18.15 -21.49
N LEU A 110 2.93 17.70 -22.35
CA LEU A 110 2.75 17.76 -23.80
C LEU A 110 1.54 16.93 -24.25
N LEU A 111 1.39 15.70 -23.74
CA LEU A 111 0.26 14.83 -24.05
C LEU A 111 -1.09 15.47 -23.70
N LEU A 112 -1.18 16.19 -22.58
CA LEU A 112 -2.41 16.84 -22.13
C LEU A 112 -2.75 18.10 -22.92
N ILE A 113 -1.74 18.87 -23.35
CA ILE A 113 -1.97 20.14 -24.06
C ILE A 113 -2.28 19.88 -25.55
N SER A 114 -1.58 18.95 -26.19
CA SER A 114 -1.65 18.80 -27.65
C SER A 114 -2.78 17.91 -28.14
N ASN A 115 -3.46 17.15 -27.26
CA ASN A 115 -4.45 16.12 -27.60
C ASN A 115 -4.06 15.31 -28.86
N PRO A 116 -2.90 14.63 -28.83
CA PRO A 116 -2.28 14.12 -30.05
C PRO A 116 -2.91 12.82 -30.58
N PHE A 117 -3.89 12.26 -29.87
CA PHE A 117 -4.56 11.01 -30.23
C PHE A 117 -5.66 11.27 -31.26
N VAL A 118 -5.75 10.38 -32.24
CA VAL A 118 -6.69 10.47 -33.37
C VAL A 118 -7.65 9.29 -33.33
N ASP A 119 -8.84 9.48 -33.89
CA ASP A 119 -9.84 8.43 -34.07
C ASP A 119 -10.16 7.69 -32.75
N GLU A 120 -10.25 8.44 -31.65
CA GLU A 120 -10.62 7.88 -30.34
C GLU A 120 -12.04 7.27 -30.37
N THR A 121 -12.92 7.83 -31.19
CA THR A 121 -14.26 7.32 -31.44
C THR A 121 -14.24 6.17 -32.46
N GLY A 122 -14.83 5.04 -32.11
CA GLY A 122 -14.84 3.79 -32.87
C GLY A 122 -13.71 2.82 -32.50
N ASN A 123 -12.69 3.29 -31.77
CA ASN A 123 -11.46 2.55 -31.54
C ASN A 123 -11.28 2.04 -30.08
N ALA A 124 -12.36 1.62 -29.43
CA ALA A 124 -12.29 1.22 -28.03
C ALA A 124 -11.48 -0.07 -27.77
N LEU A 125 -11.39 -0.96 -28.76
CA LEU A 125 -10.79 -2.30 -28.63
C LEU A 125 -9.35 -2.41 -29.10
N PHE A 126 -8.82 -1.38 -29.77
CA PHE A 126 -7.46 -1.38 -30.29
C PHE A 126 -6.63 -0.28 -29.63
N VAL A 127 -5.33 -0.36 -29.84
CA VAL A 127 -4.38 0.66 -29.39
C VAL A 127 -4.74 1.99 -30.07
N ALA A 128 -4.75 3.08 -29.30
CA ALA A 128 -5.05 4.41 -29.81
C ALA A 128 -3.93 4.87 -30.74
N HIS A 129 -4.29 5.47 -31.88
CA HIS A 129 -3.32 6.04 -32.82
C HIS A 129 -2.96 7.46 -32.40
N MET A 130 -1.73 7.86 -32.67
CA MET A 130 -1.25 9.21 -32.39
C MET A 130 -0.76 9.85 -33.68
N GLN A 131 -1.10 11.12 -33.89
CA GLN A 131 -0.56 11.90 -34.99
C GLN A 131 0.97 11.97 -34.88
N ILE A 132 1.66 11.77 -36.01
CA ILE A 132 3.11 11.92 -36.07
C ILE A 132 3.44 13.39 -35.78
N GLY A 133 4.15 13.62 -34.68
CA GLY A 133 4.52 14.95 -34.22
C GLY A 133 5.41 14.90 -32.99
N LEU A 134 5.70 16.07 -32.41
CA LEU A 134 6.52 16.17 -31.20
C LEU A 134 6.01 15.29 -30.03
N PRO A 135 4.69 15.23 -29.73
CA PRO A 135 4.18 14.39 -28.64
C PRO A 135 4.44 12.89 -28.87
N TYR A 136 4.28 12.42 -30.11
CA TYR A 136 4.57 11.04 -30.51
C TYR A 136 6.04 10.70 -30.31
N ILE A 137 6.94 11.56 -30.79
CA ILE A 137 8.39 11.34 -30.69
C ILE A 137 8.83 11.31 -29.22
N LEU A 138 8.42 12.30 -28.43
CA LEU A 138 8.82 12.37 -27.01
C LEU A 138 8.23 11.23 -26.19
N TYR A 139 6.96 10.89 -26.42
CA TYR A 139 6.33 9.75 -25.75
C TYR A 139 7.00 8.42 -26.11
N GLY A 140 7.30 8.20 -27.38
CA GLY A 140 8.03 7.02 -27.84
C GLY A 140 9.44 6.93 -27.23
N ILE A 141 10.21 8.01 -27.28
CA ILE A 141 11.55 8.08 -26.65
C ILE A 141 11.47 7.82 -25.15
N PHE A 142 10.49 8.42 -24.46
CA PHE A 142 10.28 8.20 -23.04
C PHE A 142 9.99 6.73 -22.74
N GLN A 143 9.01 6.12 -23.44
CA GLN A 143 8.62 4.73 -23.19
C GLN A 143 9.78 3.75 -23.42
N TRP A 144 10.50 3.89 -24.53
CA TRP A 144 11.67 3.06 -24.83
C TRP A 144 12.79 3.28 -23.84
N GLY A 145 13.14 4.55 -23.59
CA GLY A 145 14.20 4.92 -22.67
C GLY A 145 13.93 4.38 -21.26
N ILE A 146 12.70 4.52 -20.76
CA ILE A 146 12.36 4.05 -19.42
C ILE A 146 12.32 2.53 -19.32
N ALA A 147 11.79 1.83 -20.33
CA ALA A 147 11.80 0.36 -20.35
C ALA A 147 13.24 -0.20 -20.31
N ILE A 148 14.12 0.36 -21.14
CA ILE A 148 15.56 0.01 -21.16
C ILE A 148 16.18 0.30 -19.79
N CYS A 149 15.94 1.48 -19.22
CA CYS A 149 16.52 1.86 -17.94
C CYS A 149 16.00 1.00 -16.76
N ILE A 150 14.73 0.58 -16.77
CA ILE A 150 14.19 -0.36 -15.79
C ILE A 150 14.95 -1.69 -15.86
N LEU A 151 15.15 -2.24 -17.05
CA LEU A 151 15.87 -3.49 -17.25
C LEU A 151 17.36 -3.35 -16.88
N LEU A 152 18.01 -2.26 -17.29
CA LEU A 152 19.40 -1.97 -16.94
C LEU A 152 19.61 -1.89 -15.43
N ASN A 153 18.73 -1.20 -14.69
CA ASN A 153 18.82 -1.13 -13.22
C ASN A 153 18.84 -2.53 -12.58
N LEU A 154 18.10 -3.48 -13.15
CA LEU A 154 18.01 -4.84 -12.64
C LEU A 154 19.17 -5.73 -13.09
N LEU A 155 19.83 -5.41 -14.22
CA LEU A 155 20.94 -6.19 -14.76
C LEU A 155 22.32 -5.72 -14.30
N ILE A 156 22.48 -4.43 -13.97
CA ILE A 156 23.78 -3.83 -13.60
C ILE A 156 24.33 -4.33 -12.25
N ASP A 157 23.45 -4.73 -11.33
CA ASP A 157 23.86 -5.13 -9.98
C ASP A 157 23.74 -6.66 -9.80
N ASP A 158 24.88 -7.33 -9.57
CA ASP A 158 24.94 -8.77 -9.29
C ASP A 158 24.08 -9.17 -8.08
N ARG A 159 23.79 -8.22 -7.16
CA ARG A 159 22.88 -8.45 -6.03
C ARG A 159 21.40 -8.49 -6.41
N VAL A 160 21.03 -7.95 -7.57
CA VAL A 160 19.63 -7.69 -7.97
C VAL A 160 19.23 -8.41 -9.27
N GLY A 161 20.14 -8.82 -10.14
CA GLY A 161 19.75 -9.52 -11.39
C GLY A 161 19.55 -11.02 -11.24
N LEU A 162 20.51 -11.70 -10.61
CA LEU A 162 20.59 -13.18 -10.61
C LEU A 162 20.32 -13.81 -9.23
N THR A 163 20.11 -13.01 -8.19
CA THR A 163 19.69 -13.52 -6.88
C THR A 163 18.23 -13.97 -6.91
N PRO A 164 17.81 -14.91 -6.03
CA PRO A 164 16.41 -15.36 -5.98
C PRO A 164 15.41 -14.23 -5.76
N ARG A 165 15.84 -13.10 -5.17
CA ARG A 165 15.02 -11.90 -4.95
C ARG A 165 14.90 -11.05 -6.22
N GLY A 166 16.03 -10.91 -6.90
CA GLY A 166 16.17 -10.17 -8.14
C GLY A 166 15.36 -10.68 -9.32
N LYS A 167 15.32 -12.02 -9.46
CA LYS A 167 14.61 -12.71 -10.54
C LYS A 167 13.14 -12.30 -10.64
N TYR A 168 12.45 -12.08 -9.52
CA TYR A 168 11.05 -11.67 -9.54
C TYR A 168 10.85 -10.26 -10.09
N PHE A 169 11.72 -9.30 -9.70
CA PHE A 169 11.68 -7.95 -10.26
C PHE A 169 12.06 -7.93 -11.74
N LEU A 170 13.03 -8.74 -12.15
CA LEU A 170 13.44 -8.87 -13.55
C LEU A 170 12.29 -9.43 -14.39
N VAL A 171 11.71 -10.57 -13.99
CA VAL A 171 10.57 -11.18 -14.68
C VAL A 171 9.39 -10.21 -14.72
N ALA A 172 9.07 -9.54 -13.60
CA ALA A 172 8.01 -8.54 -13.56
C ALA A 172 8.25 -7.38 -14.55
N SER A 173 9.51 -7.00 -14.80
CA SER A 173 9.87 -5.87 -15.67
C SER A 173 9.97 -6.22 -17.16
N ILE A 174 10.07 -7.51 -17.51
CA ILE A 174 9.99 -7.97 -18.91
C ILE A 174 8.61 -7.69 -19.50
N PHE A 175 7.54 -7.85 -18.70
CA PHE A 175 6.17 -7.66 -19.19
C PHE A 175 5.85 -6.19 -19.58
N PRO A 176 6.13 -5.16 -18.75
CA PRO A 176 5.99 -3.77 -19.15
C PRO A 176 6.90 -3.40 -20.32
N ALA A 177 8.13 -3.93 -20.37
CA ALA A 177 9.01 -3.69 -21.51
C ALA A 177 8.38 -4.24 -22.81
N ALA A 178 7.90 -5.48 -22.80
CA ALA A 178 7.17 -6.08 -23.93
C ALA A 178 5.90 -5.30 -24.28
N SER A 179 5.18 -4.80 -23.27
CA SER A 179 4.01 -3.94 -23.46
C SER A 179 4.37 -2.63 -24.15
N VAL A 180 5.50 -2.02 -23.80
CA VAL A 180 6.00 -0.80 -24.46
C VAL A 180 6.37 -1.10 -25.91
N LEU A 181 7.09 -2.19 -26.17
CA LEU A 181 7.45 -2.62 -27.53
C LEU A 181 6.20 -2.76 -28.41
N TYR A 182 5.20 -3.49 -27.89
CA TYR A 182 3.94 -3.70 -28.59
C TYR A 182 3.15 -2.39 -28.75
N GLY A 183 3.08 -1.58 -27.71
CA GLY A 183 2.36 -0.30 -27.71
C GLY A 183 2.93 0.67 -28.73
N VAL A 184 4.25 0.88 -28.75
CA VAL A 184 4.92 1.77 -29.71
C VAL A 184 4.78 1.25 -31.13
N ALA A 185 4.94 -0.06 -31.35
CA ALA A 185 4.69 -0.66 -32.66
C ALA A 185 3.23 -0.41 -33.13
N GLY A 186 2.27 -0.46 -32.21
CA GLY A 186 0.86 -0.18 -32.47
C GLY A 186 0.55 1.27 -32.80
N LEU A 187 1.32 2.24 -32.30
CA LEU A 187 1.06 3.66 -32.58
C LEU A 187 1.24 4.02 -34.07
N SER A 188 2.14 3.31 -34.77
CA SER A 188 2.48 3.56 -36.19
C SER A 188 2.04 2.44 -37.14
N ALA A 189 1.42 1.38 -36.62
CA ALA A 189 0.98 0.26 -37.45
C ALA A 189 -0.17 0.70 -38.37
N SER A 190 -0.12 0.27 -39.63
CA SER A 190 -1.24 0.48 -40.57
C SER A 190 -2.48 -0.34 -40.20
N SER A 191 -2.28 -1.44 -39.47
CA SER A 191 -3.36 -2.30 -38.97
C SER A 191 -3.56 -2.08 -37.47
N PRO A 192 -4.80 -1.86 -37.00
CA PRO A 192 -5.07 -1.61 -35.59
C PRO A 192 -4.71 -2.84 -34.75
N LEU A 193 -3.83 -2.66 -33.77
CA LEU A 193 -3.39 -3.73 -32.88
C LEU A 193 -4.35 -3.93 -31.70
N PRO A 194 -4.78 -5.17 -31.38
CA PRO A 194 -5.69 -5.42 -30.27
C PRO A 194 -5.12 -4.95 -28.92
N ARG A 195 -5.90 -4.11 -28.21
CA ARG A 195 -5.47 -3.52 -26.92
C ARG A 195 -5.28 -4.58 -25.84
N ILE A 196 -6.09 -5.64 -25.87
CA ILE A 196 -6.06 -6.72 -24.89
C ILE A 196 -4.66 -7.31 -24.67
N ILE A 197 -3.81 -7.34 -25.71
CA ILE A 197 -2.44 -7.86 -25.58
C ILE A 197 -1.59 -6.94 -24.69
N VAL A 198 -1.69 -5.63 -24.90
CA VAL A 198 -1.04 -4.60 -24.06
C VAL A 198 -1.57 -4.70 -22.63
N ASP A 199 -2.89 -4.75 -22.45
CA ASP A 199 -3.52 -4.77 -21.13
C ASP A 199 -3.12 -6.02 -20.33
N VAL A 200 -3.04 -7.20 -20.97
CA VAL A 200 -2.55 -8.44 -20.34
C VAL A 200 -1.09 -8.30 -19.91
N LEU A 201 -0.23 -7.74 -20.76
CA LEU A 201 1.18 -7.55 -20.45
C LEU A 201 1.36 -6.56 -19.28
N ILE A 202 0.69 -5.42 -19.31
CA ILE A 202 0.72 -4.45 -18.21
C ILE A 202 0.24 -5.12 -16.91
N PHE A 203 -0.94 -5.75 -16.95
CA PHE A 203 -1.50 -6.40 -15.78
C PHE A 203 -0.58 -7.49 -15.20
N SER A 204 -0.04 -8.36 -16.06
CA SER A 204 0.89 -9.42 -15.64
C SER A 204 2.13 -8.84 -14.97
N GLY A 205 2.70 -7.79 -15.56
CA GLY A 205 3.84 -7.09 -14.97
C GLY A 205 3.52 -6.55 -13.57
N VAL A 206 2.43 -5.80 -13.44
CA VAL A 206 2.04 -5.15 -12.19
C VAL A 206 1.70 -6.16 -11.09
N PHE A 207 1.01 -7.23 -11.45
CA PHE A 207 0.70 -8.32 -10.55
C PHE A 207 1.99 -8.97 -10.02
N LEU A 208 2.94 -9.29 -10.89
CA LEU A 208 4.23 -9.85 -10.52
C LEU A 208 5.09 -8.86 -9.72
N LEU A 209 5.07 -7.57 -10.06
CA LEU A 209 5.72 -6.53 -9.28
C LEU A 209 5.17 -6.52 -7.84
N SER A 210 3.86 -6.61 -7.70
CA SER A 210 3.21 -6.59 -6.39
C SER A 210 3.55 -7.80 -5.55
N ILE A 211 3.60 -8.99 -6.15
CA ILE A 211 4.09 -10.20 -5.49
C ILE A 211 5.56 -10.04 -5.09
N SER A 212 6.39 -9.45 -5.97
CA SER A 212 7.81 -9.19 -5.70
C SER A 212 7.99 -8.29 -4.49
N VAL A 213 7.21 -7.20 -4.40
CA VAL A 213 7.22 -6.25 -3.30
C VAL A 213 6.66 -6.86 -2.02
N ALA A 214 5.53 -7.56 -2.10
CA ALA A 214 4.92 -8.25 -0.97
C ALA A 214 5.93 -9.24 -0.36
N ARG A 215 6.54 -10.10 -1.19
CA ARG A 215 7.55 -11.07 -0.76
C ARG A 215 8.80 -10.40 -0.20
N HIS A 216 9.22 -9.27 -0.78
CA HIS A 216 10.34 -8.50 -0.27
C HIS A 216 10.07 -8.00 1.17
N GLN A 217 8.86 -7.49 1.43
CA GLN A 217 8.43 -7.13 2.79
C GLN A 217 8.34 -8.34 3.72
N THR A 218 7.80 -9.47 3.26
CA THR A 218 7.68 -10.70 4.06
C THR A 218 9.05 -11.16 4.57
N LEU A 219 10.05 -11.17 3.67
CA LEU A 219 11.40 -11.67 3.96
C LEU A 219 12.25 -10.70 4.79
N LEU A 220 12.11 -9.39 4.58
CA LEU A 220 12.93 -8.40 5.29
C LEU A 220 12.30 -7.91 6.58
N GLU A 221 10.98 -7.72 6.60
CA GLU A 221 10.29 -7.09 7.71
C GLU A 221 9.54 -8.10 8.60
N ARG A 222 9.38 -9.37 8.17
CA ARG A 222 8.60 -10.43 8.86
C ARG A 222 7.16 -10.03 9.23
N ARG A 223 6.58 -9.07 8.50
CA ARG A 223 5.29 -8.45 8.84
C ARG A 223 4.07 -9.14 8.27
N THR A 224 4.25 -9.96 7.23
CA THR A 224 3.13 -10.57 6.51
C THR A 224 3.36 -12.07 6.36
N THR A 225 2.28 -12.83 6.20
CA THR A 225 2.34 -14.23 5.76
C THR A 225 1.72 -14.30 4.37
N LEU A 226 2.21 -15.20 3.50
CA LEU A 226 1.58 -15.42 2.19
C LEU A 226 0.12 -15.88 2.32
N GLN A 227 -0.26 -16.43 3.48
CA GLN A 227 -1.63 -16.78 3.81
C GLN A 227 -2.54 -15.55 3.94
N ASP A 228 -2.08 -14.47 4.60
CA ASP A 228 -2.85 -13.22 4.71
C ASP A 228 -3.16 -12.64 3.31
N PHE A 229 -2.17 -12.64 2.42
CA PHE A 229 -2.36 -12.22 1.03
C PHE A 229 -3.46 -13.02 0.31
N LEU A 230 -3.44 -14.36 0.43
CA LEU A 230 -4.43 -15.23 -0.22
C LEU A 230 -5.83 -15.09 0.39
N ILE A 231 -5.94 -14.95 1.71
CA ILE A 231 -7.23 -14.79 2.38
C ILE A 231 -7.84 -13.45 1.99
N THR A 232 -7.05 -12.37 2.03
CA THR A 232 -7.54 -11.02 1.73
C THR A 232 -7.91 -10.83 0.27
N ILE A 233 -7.14 -11.38 -0.68
CA ILE A 233 -7.51 -11.33 -2.11
C ILE A 233 -8.80 -12.10 -2.39
N LEU A 234 -8.93 -13.32 -1.85
CA LEU A 234 -10.13 -14.14 -2.04
C LEU A 234 -11.36 -13.45 -1.42
N THR A 235 -11.20 -12.84 -0.25
CA THR A 235 -12.28 -12.13 0.42
C THR A 235 -12.72 -10.90 -0.36
N VAL A 236 -11.79 -10.01 -0.71
CA VAL A 236 -12.14 -8.73 -1.36
C VAL A 236 -12.61 -8.96 -2.80
N LEU A 237 -11.94 -9.81 -3.58
CA LEU A 237 -12.39 -10.12 -4.94
C LEU A 237 -13.67 -10.97 -4.94
N GLY A 238 -13.83 -11.89 -3.98
CA GLY A 238 -15.05 -12.67 -3.83
C GLY A 238 -16.25 -11.80 -3.51
N LEU A 239 -16.12 -10.86 -2.57
CA LEU A 239 -17.16 -9.88 -2.26
C LEU A 239 -17.43 -8.96 -3.44
N SER A 240 -16.39 -8.50 -4.14
CA SER A 240 -16.54 -7.67 -5.34
C SER A 240 -17.29 -8.40 -6.47
N ALA A 241 -16.99 -9.68 -6.68
CA ALA A 241 -17.69 -10.53 -7.63
C ALA A 241 -19.15 -10.76 -7.21
N PHE A 242 -19.41 -10.94 -5.91
CA PHE A 242 -20.75 -11.05 -5.36
C PHE A 242 -21.58 -9.77 -5.58
N TYR A 243 -21.00 -8.59 -5.31
CA TYR A 243 -21.66 -7.30 -5.58
C TYR A 243 -21.91 -7.08 -7.07
N ALA A 244 -20.94 -7.41 -7.93
CA ALA A 244 -21.12 -7.33 -9.38
C ALA A 244 -22.23 -8.27 -9.87
N TYR A 245 -22.29 -9.50 -9.34
CA TYR A 245 -23.34 -10.46 -9.66
C TYR A 245 -24.73 -9.96 -9.23
N ILE A 246 -24.88 -9.47 -8.00
CA ILE A 246 -26.14 -8.88 -7.53
C ILE A 246 -26.52 -7.69 -8.40
N GLY A 247 -25.59 -6.77 -8.67
CA GLY A 247 -25.82 -5.61 -9.51
C GLY A 247 -26.33 -6.00 -10.89
N TRP A 248 -25.70 -6.99 -11.51
CA TRP A 248 -26.14 -7.52 -12.80
C TRP A 248 -27.54 -8.15 -12.73
N ARG A 249 -27.84 -8.93 -11.67
CA ARG A 249 -29.17 -9.53 -11.46
C ARG A 249 -30.26 -8.49 -11.22
N LEU A 250 -29.91 -7.34 -10.64
CA LEU A 250 -30.80 -6.19 -10.47
C LEU A 250 -30.93 -5.33 -11.73
N GLY A 251 -30.30 -5.72 -12.84
CA GLY A 251 -30.42 -5.01 -14.12
C GLY A 251 -29.53 -3.78 -14.24
N LEU A 252 -28.50 -3.63 -13.41
CA LEU A 252 -27.51 -2.55 -13.59
C LEU A 252 -26.79 -2.73 -14.93
N PRO A 253 -26.57 -1.63 -15.68
CA PRO A 253 -25.86 -1.69 -16.95
C PRO A 253 -24.40 -2.07 -16.73
N LEU A 254 -23.80 -2.76 -17.71
CA LEU A 254 -22.41 -3.23 -17.60
C LEU A 254 -21.45 -2.07 -17.36
N GLU A 255 -21.68 -0.89 -17.94
CA GLU A 255 -20.87 0.31 -17.74
C GLU A 255 -20.69 0.70 -16.26
N MET A 256 -21.68 0.42 -15.40
CA MET A 256 -21.61 0.73 -13.97
C MET A 256 -20.86 -0.33 -13.15
N MET A 257 -20.51 -1.48 -13.71
CA MET A 257 -19.89 -2.59 -12.96
C MET A 257 -18.51 -2.21 -12.43
N ALA A 258 -17.73 -1.42 -13.18
CA ALA A 258 -16.44 -0.92 -12.69
C ALA A 258 -16.59 -0.01 -11.47
N VAL A 259 -17.65 0.81 -11.42
CA VAL A 259 -17.95 1.64 -10.25
C VAL A 259 -18.35 0.78 -9.06
N VAL A 260 -19.25 -0.19 -9.26
CA VAL A 260 -19.70 -1.11 -8.20
C VAL A 260 -18.52 -1.90 -7.63
N VAL A 261 -17.71 -2.52 -8.49
CA VAL A 261 -16.52 -3.29 -8.08
C VAL A 261 -15.48 -2.38 -7.43
N GLY A 262 -15.22 -1.20 -8.00
CA GLY A 262 -14.30 -0.22 -7.45
C GLY A 262 -14.71 0.21 -6.03
N LEU A 263 -15.99 0.53 -5.81
CA LEU A 263 -16.51 0.88 -4.49
C LEU A 263 -16.43 -0.29 -3.50
N ALA A 264 -16.74 -1.51 -3.93
CA ALA A 264 -16.59 -2.70 -3.10
C ALA A 264 -15.13 -2.91 -2.65
N VAL A 265 -14.17 -2.79 -3.57
CA VAL A 265 -12.74 -2.87 -3.26
C VAL A 265 -12.33 -1.74 -2.33
N LEU A 266 -12.71 -0.49 -2.61
CA LEU A 266 -12.35 0.68 -1.81
C LEU A 266 -12.85 0.57 -0.38
N THR A 267 -14.13 0.26 -0.18
CA THR A 267 -14.75 0.16 1.15
C THR A 267 -14.06 -0.89 2.02
N HIS A 268 -13.86 -2.10 1.51
CA HIS A 268 -13.23 -3.19 2.25
C HIS A 268 -11.74 -2.94 2.48
N SER A 269 -11.04 -2.43 1.47
CA SER A 269 -9.60 -2.17 1.59
C SER A 269 -9.29 -0.96 2.47
N LEU A 270 -10.17 0.06 2.50
CA LEU A 270 -10.06 1.20 3.40
C LEU A 270 -10.32 0.79 4.85
N TYR A 271 -11.33 -0.05 5.10
CA TYR A 271 -11.57 -0.61 6.42
C TYR A 271 -10.34 -1.35 6.94
N ASP A 272 -9.77 -2.22 6.12
CA ASP A 272 -8.58 -3.00 6.47
C ASP A 272 -7.35 -2.10 6.71
N LEU A 273 -7.18 -1.05 5.88
CA LEU A 273 -6.14 -0.04 6.07
C LEU A 273 -6.28 0.70 7.41
N VAL A 274 -7.50 1.16 7.75
CA VAL A 274 -7.76 1.86 9.01
C VAL A 274 -7.52 0.94 10.20
N ARG A 275 -8.00 -0.30 10.13
CA ARG A 275 -7.77 -1.31 11.17
C ARG A 275 -6.27 -1.53 11.42
N GLU A 276 -5.50 -1.77 10.37
CA GLU A 276 -4.06 -2.00 10.45
C GLU A 276 -3.31 -0.76 10.99
N PHE A 277 -3.74 0.45 10.60
CA PHE A 277 -3.18 1.68 11.14
C PHE A 277 -3.43 1.84 12.65
N LEU A 278 -4.65 1.56 13.10
CA LEU A 278 -5.02 1.60 14.52
C LEU A 278 -4.25 0.55 15.33
N GLU A 279 -4.12 -0.67 14.81
CA GLU A 279 -3.37 -1.75 15.46
C GLU A 279 -1.89 -1.36 15.63
N ARG A 280 -1.28 -0.75 14.61
CA ARG A 280 0.10 -0.23 14.70
C ARG A 280 0.24 0.86 15.74
N LEU A 281 -0.73 1.77 15.81
CA LEU A 281 -0.73 2.84 16.80
C LEU A 281 -0.82 2.24 18.22
N ARG A 282 -1.69 1.26 18.42
CA ARG A 282 -1.83 0.52 19.67
C ARG A 282 -0.53 -0.18 20.06
N ILE A 283 0.05 -0.98 19.17
CA ILE A 283 1.31 -1.70 19.44
C ILE A 283 2.46 -0.74 19.76
N ARG A 284 2.53 0.42 19.09
CA ARG A 284 3.55 1.45 19.40
C ARG A 284 3.35 2.03 20.80
N ARG A 285 2.11 2.33 21.19
CA ARG A 285 1.79 2.83 22.54
C ARG A 285 2.10 1.79 23.60
N GLU A 286 1.68 0.54 23.41
CA GLU A 286 2.01 -0.57 24.31
C GLU A 286 3.53 -0.80 24.40
N GLY A 287 4.25 -0.72 23.29
CA GLY A 287 5.70 -0.85 23.26
C GLY A 287 6.44 0.28 23.98
N ALA A 288 5.96 1.52 23.84
CA ALA A 288 6.49 2.67 24.58
C ALA A 288 6.26 2.50 26.10
N PHE A 289 5.05 2.08 26.47
CA PHE A 289 4.70 1.80 27.87
C PHE A 289 5.55 0.67 28.47
N ARG A 290 5.74 -0.44 27.75
CA ARG A 290 6.63 -1.53 28.19
C ARG A 290 8.08 -1.10 28.32
N LYS A 291 8.56 -0.19 27.47
CA LYS A 291 9.92 0.36 27.59
C LYS A 291 10.05 1.26 28.82
N GLN A 292 9.04 2.09 29.10
CA GLN A 292 8.99 2.87 30.33
C GLN A 292 9.02 1.95 31.55
N LEU A 293 8.19 0.91 31.59
CA LEU A 293 8.18 -0.10 32.67
C LEU A 293 9.54 -0.78 32.87
N ARG A 294 10.21 -1.24 31.79
CA ARG A 294 11.55 -1.85 31.89
C ARG A 294 12.63 -0.89 32.40
N GLN A 295 12.48 0.41 32.13
CA GLN A 295 13.37 1.42 32.70
C GLN A 295 13.11 1.67 34.19
N LEU A 296 11.94 1.27 34.73
CA LEU A 296 11.67 1.32 36.18
C LEU A 296 12.39 0.17 36.90
N GLU A 297 12.52 -0.99 36.26
CA GLU A 297 13.13 -2.19 36.86
C GLU A 297 14.65 -2.05 37.12
N SER A 298 15.34 -1.19 36.36
CA SER A 298 16.80 -1.03 36.44
C SER A 298 17.28 0.10 37.37
N ALA A 299 16.40 0.71 38.16
CA ALA A 299 16.72 1.89 38.98
C ALA A 299 16.80 1.53 40.48
N GLY A 300 17.70 2.19 41.23
CA GLY A 300 17.85 1.99 42.69
C GLY A 300 16.59 2.38 43.49
N GLU A 301 16.46 1.89 44.73
CA GLU A 301 15.22 1.97 45.55
C GLU A 301 14.54 3.34 45.61
N ASN A 302 15.29 4.44 45.75
CA ASN A 302 14.70 5.78 45.78
C ASN A 302 14.18 6.22 44.41
N ALA A 303 14.86 5.84 43.32
CA ALA A 303 14.41 6.11 41.96
C ALA A 303 13.23 5.21 41.56
N LEU A 304 13.09 4.03 42.18
CA LEU A 304 11.94 3.15 41.97
C LEU A 304 10.65 3.81 42.46
N ARG A 305 10.66 4.47 43.62
CA ARG A 305 9.47 5.11 44.21
C ARG A 305 8.92 6.25 43.35
N ASP A 306 9.78 7.21 42.98
CA ASP A 306 9.40 8.34 42.11
C ASP A 306 8.85 7.86 40.76
N ARG A 307 9.42 6.77 40.25
CA ARG A 307 9.03 6.19 38.96
C ARG A 307 7.78 5.32 39.01
N LEU A 308 7.51 4.63 40.12
CA LEU A 308 6.24 3.95 40.36
C LEU A 308 5.09 4.97 40.43
N GLN A 309 5.34 6.15 41.03
CA GLN A 309 4.38 7.25 41.03
C GLN A 309 4.07 7.74 39.62
N GLU A 310 5.09 8.01 38.80
CA GLU A 310 4.91 8.43 37.40
C GLU A 310 4.18 7.36 36.56
N GLY A 311 4.53 6.08 36.75
CA GLY A 311 3.87 4.95 36.09
C GLY A 311 2.39 4.79 36.49
N LEU A 312 2.07 4.97 37.77
CA LEU A 312 0.70 4.96 38.28
C LEU A 312 -0.11 6.13 37.71
N ASP A 313 0.47 7.33 37.66
CA ASP A 313 -0.19 8.51 37.12
C ASP A 313 -0.53 8.31 35.63
N LEU A 314 0.40 7.77 34.85
CA LEU A 314 0.19 7.42 33.45
C LEU A 314 -0.87 6.33 33.27
N LEU A 315 -0.88 5.29 34.09
CA LEU A 315 -1.89 4.23 34.05
C LEU A 315 -3.28 4.78 34.37
N CYS A 316 -3.41 5.57 35.44
CA CYS A 316 -4.67 6.20 35.80
C CYS A 316 -5.14 7.19 34.74
N GLN A 317 -4.24 7.96 34.09
CA GLN A 317 -4.60 8.79 32.94
C GLN A 317 -5.06 7.97 31.73
N SER A 318 -4.36 6.86 31.42
CA SER A 318 -4.68 6.03 30.26
C SER A 318 -5.97 5.23 30.41
N LEU A 319 -6.33 4.86 31.64
CA LEU A 319 -7.54 4.11 31.96
C LEU A 319 -8.71 5.00 32.39
N ASP A 320 -8.52 6.33 32.38
CA ASP A 320 -9.46 7.31 32.92
C ASP A 320 -9.93 6.96 34.35
N ALA A 321 -8.99 6.44 35.16
CA ALA A 321 -9.25 6.03 36.52
C ALA A 321 -9.06 7.23 37.47
N PRO A 322 -10.06 7.55 38.33
CA PRO A 322 -10.00 8.73 39.21
C PRO A 322 -8.97 8.59 40.34
N SER A 323 -8.62 7.35 40.69
CA SER A 323 -7.66 7.05 41.74
C SER A 323 -6.95 5.72 41.49
N GLY A 324 -5.76 5.55 42.08
CA GLY A 324 -5.03 4.28 42.06
C GLY A 324 -3.93 4.25 43.13
N LEU A 325 -3.38 3.07 43.38
CA LEU A 325 -2.21 2.89 44.24
C LEU A 325 -1.35 1.72 43.75
N ILE A 326 -0.08 1.74 44.13
CA ILE A 326 0.84 0.61 44.03
C ILE A 326 1.37 0.34 45.42
N ALA A 327 1.16 -0.89 45.91
CA ALA A 327 1.68 -1.34 47.19
C ALA A 327 2.61 -2.55 47.01
N ILE A 328 3.75 -2.54 47.70
CA ILE A 328 4.77 -3.59 47.65
C ILE A 328 4.61 -4.48 48.89
N ARG A 329 4.60 -5.80 48.69
CA ARG A 329 4.47 -6.75 49.81
C ARG A 329 5.76 -6.80 50.62
N GLY A 330 5.66 -6.51 51.92
CA GLY A 330 6.72 -6.65 52.91
C GLY A 330 6.28 -7.60 54.03
N GLY A 331 6.31 -8.91 53.78
CA GLY A 331 5.81 -9.93 54.72
C GLY A 331 4.29 -10.08 54.68
N ASP A 332 3.63 -9.83 55.82
CA ASP A 332 2.17 -9.94 56.00
C ASP A 332 1.41 -8.63 55.73
N GLU A 333 2.14 -7.57 55.39
CA GLU A 333 1.61 -6.25 55.09
C GLU A 333 2.06 -5.78 53.69
N PHE A 334 1.23 -4.96 53.05
CA PHE A 334 1.54 -4.24 51.83
C PHE A 334 1.84 -2.78 52.18
N LEU A 335 3.02 -2.30 51.80
CA LEU A 335 3.41 -0.89 51.97
C LEU A 335 3.04 -0.11 50.70
N VAL A 336 2.24 0.95 50.83
CA VAL A 336 1.88 1.80 49.70
C VAL A 336 3.09 2.66 49.28
N THR A 337 3.63 2.39 48.09
CA THR A 337 4.85 3.02 47.57
C THR A 337 4.52 4.14 46.58
N ALA A 338 3.38 4.07 45.89
CA ALA A 338 2.86 5.11 45.02
C ALA A 338 1.33 5.22 45.15
N THR A 339 0.78 6.42 45.05
CA THR A 339 -0.67 6.67 45.19
C THR A 339 -1.12 7.86 44.38
N ARG A 340 -2.29 7.76 43.76
CA ARG A 340 -2.97 8.86 43.10
C ARG A 340 -4.38 8.96 43.68
N HIS A 341 -4.60 9.93 44.55
CA HIS A 341 -5.91 10.22 45.16
C HIS A 341 -6.62 8.99 45.78
N SER A 342 -5.87 8.00 46.28
CA SER A 342 -6.43 6.92 47.09
C SER A 342 -5.88 7.02 48.52
N VAL A 343 -5.07 6.07 48.95
CA VAL A 343 -4.55 5.92 50.31
C VAL A 343 -3.21 6.67 50.47
N PRO A 344 -2.86 7.21 51.67
CA PRO A 344 -1.59 7.90 51.90
C PRO A 344 -0.34 7.07 51.56
N LEU A 345 0.72 7.74 51.11
CA LEU A 345 2.05 7.14 50.94
C LEU A 345 2.55 6.54 52.28
N GLU A 346 3.20 5.38 52.21
CA GLU A 346 3.73 4.61 53.36
C GLU A 346 2.67 4.04 54.30
N SER A 347 1.39 4.16 53.96
CA SER A 347 0.35 3.41 54.65
C SER A 347 0.56 1.90 54.47
N ARG A 348 0.18 1.14 55.51
CA ARG A 348 0.27 -0.31 55.51
C ARG A 348 -1.11 -0.92 55.39
N ILE A 349 -1.30 -1.76 54.38
CA ILE A 349 -2.54 -2.48 54.11
C ILE A 349 -2.32 -3.93 54.49
N SER A 350 -3.19 -4.50 55.32
CA SER A 350 -3.07 -5.92 55.71
C SER A 350 -3.24 -6.82 54.49
N ALA A 351 -2.46 -7.90 54.39
CA ALA A 351 -2.58 -8.84 53.27
C ALA A 351 -3.99 -9.47 53.14
N ALA A 352 -4.72 -9.60 54.25
CA ALA A 352 -6.11 -10.07 54.25
C ALA A 352 -7.09 -9.05 53.62
N GLN A 353 -6.74 -7.76 53.59
CA GLN A 353 -7.54 -6.70 52.96
C GLN A 353 -7.16 -6.47 51.49
N ALA A 354 -5.97 -6.91 51.07
CA ALA A 354 -5.45 -6.74 49.72
C ALA A 354 -5.56 -8.02 48.85
N SER A 355 -6.10 -9.12 49.40
CA SER A 355 -6.29 -10.38 48.68
C SER A 355 -7.46 -10.29 47.71
N PHE A 356 -7.29 -9.57 46.61
CA PHE A 356 -8.20 -9.57 45.49
C PHE A 356 -7.40 -9.94 44.24
N GLU A 357 -7.57 -11.17 43.76
CA GLU A 357 -6.86 -11.69 42.58
C GLU A 357 -7.46 -11.20 41.25
N ASP A 358 -8.52 -10.37 41.26
CA ASP A 358 -9.24 -9.94 40.05
C ASP A 358 -9.87 -8.53 40.19
N VAL A 359 -10.43 -8.01 39.09
CA VAL A 359 -11.22 -6.76 39.04
C VAL A 359 -12.44 -6.90 39.95
N SER A 360 -12.27 -6.46 41.20
CA SER A 360 -13.29 -6.54 42.24
C SER A 360 -13.83 -5.13 42.51
N ARG A 361 -15.15 -5.03 42.65
CA ARG A 361 -15.74 -3.84 43.27
C ARG A 361 -15.49 -4.00 44.77
N PRO A 362 -14.69 -3.12 45.41
CA PRO A 362 -14.48 -3.22 46.84
C PRO A 362 -15.84 -3.09 47.53
N THR A 363 -16.17 -4.06 48.39
CA THR A 363 -17.36 -4.02 49.23
C THR A 363 -17.19 -2.87 50.22
N ASP A 364 -17.93 -1.80 49.98
CA ASP A 364 -18.23 -0.65 50.83
C ASP A 364 -17.13 -0.11 51.77
N GLY A 365 -16.64 1.10 51.42
CA GLY A 365 -16.38 2.17 52.38
C GLY A 365 -14.97 2.28 52.99
N LEU A 366 -14.25 1.19 53.21
CA LEU A 366 -13.02 1.23 54.02
C LEU A 366 -11.80 1.87 53.34
N LEU A 367 -11.66 1.77 52.02
CA LEU A 367 -10.54 2.39 51.28
C LEU A 367 -10.76 3.88 50.94
N ARG A 368 -11.94 4.43 51.19
CA ARG A 368 -12.24 5.87 51.00
C ARG A 368 -12.04 6.71 52.27
N GLN A 369 -11.82 6.08 53.42
CA GLN A 369 -11.72 6.73 54.73
C GLN A 369 -10.29 6.79 55.29
N LEU A 370 -9.32 6.23 54.57
CA LEU A 370 -7.88 6.41 54.80
C LEU A 370 -7.35 7.39 53.75
#